data_AF-A0A534W5B7-F1
#
_entry.id   AF-A0A534W5B7-F1
#
_cell.length_a   1.000
_cell.length_b   1.000
_cell.length_c   1.000
_cell.angle_alpha   90.00
_cell.angle_beta   90.00
_cell.angle_gamma   90.00
#
_symmetry.space_group_name_H-M   'P 1'
#
loop_
_entity.id
_entity.type
_entity.pdbx_description
1 polymer ?
#
loop_
_entity_poly.entity_id
_entity_poly.type
_entity_poly.pdbx_seq_one_letter_code
_entity_poly.pdbx_strand_id
1 'polypeptide(L)'
;MSQLIALAPPSSSCGPDTVEPAGTSCTDDDNPCTTDVCNGTAGAPACTHPNEANGTTCDDGLFCNGADSCSGGVCTHSGDPCAGGPECNNSCNEAADNCHT
;
A
#
# COMPACT_ATOMS: atom_id res chain seq x y z
N MET A 1 14.02 -35.97 23.82
CA MET A 1 14.52 -35.85 22.44
C MET A 1 13.77 -34.71 21.80
N SER A 2 14.51 -33.66 21.43
CA SER A 2 14.17 -32.47 20.63
C SER A 2 12.78 -31.82 20.70
N GLN A 3 12.80 -30.53 21.06
CA GLN A 3 11.73 -29.55 20.90
C GLN A 3 11.19 -29.49 19.46
N LEU A 4 9.87 -29.47 19.33
CA LEU A 4 9.19 -28.72 18.27
C LEU A 4 8.52 -27.52 18.93
N ILE A 5 9.31 -26.47 19.16
CA ILE A 5 8.74 -25.13 19.28
C ILE A 5 8.37 -24.75 17.85
N ALA A 6 7.07 -24.65 17.58
CA ALA A 6 6.60 -23.97 16.38
C ALA A 6 7.09 -22.52 16.48
N LEU A 7 8.24 -22.25 15.88
CA LEU A 7 8.64 -20.89 15.54
C LEU A 7 7.56 -20.41 14.57
N ALA A 8 6.63 -19.59 15.06
CA ALA A 8 5.87 -18.73 14.18
C ALA A 8 6.87 -18.04 13.24
N PRO A 9 6.63 -18.00 11.91
CA PRO A 9 7.53 -17.27 11.02
C PRO A 9 7.66 -15.85 11.59
N PRO A 10 8.88 -15.31 11.79
CA PRO A 10 8.99 -13.92 12.19
C PRO A 10 8.30 -13.12 11.09
N SER A 11 7.35 -12.29 11.48
CA SER A 11 6.58 -11.38 10.64
C SER A 11 7.45 -10.27 10.00
N SER A 12 8.76 -10.52 9.86
CA SER A 12 9.83 -9.58 9.54
C SER A 12 10.71 -10.23 8.48
N SER A 13 10.31 -10.06 7.23
CA SER A 13 10.91 -10.54 5.98
C SER A 13 12.30 -9.98 5.66
N CYS A 14 12.98 -9.39 6.65
CA CYS A 14 14.40 -9.04 6.59
C CYS A 14 15.14 -9.94 7.59
N GLY A 15 15.77 -11.00 7.08
CA GLY A 15 16.39 -12.03 7.90
C GLY A 15 17.57 -11.52 8.74
N PRO A 16 17.72 -11.95 10.01
CA PRO A 16 18.87 -11.59 10.85
C PRO A 16 20.13 -12.42 10.53
N ASP A 17 19.95 -13.65 10.06
CA ASP A 17 21.03 -14.62 9.85
C ASP A 17 21.72 -14.46 8.49
N THR A 18 20.99 -13.94 7.49
CA THR A 18 21.51 -13.56 6.18
C THR A 18 20.93 -12.21 5.85
N VAL A 19 21.81 -11.22 5.69
CA VAL A 19 21.41 -9.87 5.35
C VAL A 19 20.75 -9.89 3.98
N GLU A 20 19.46 -9.61 3.96
CA GLU A 20 18.75 -9.39 2.71
C GLU A 20 19.26 -8.11 2.05
N PRO A 21 19.46 -8.08 0.73
CA PRO A 21 19.82 -6.87 0.01
C PRO A 21 18.87 -5.70 0.30
N ALA A 22 19.41 -4.48 0.26
CA ALA A 22 18.56 -3.29 0.28
C ALA A 22 17.61 -3.33 -0.93
N GLY A 23 16.32 -3.09 -0.72
CA GLY A 23 15.31 -3.18 -1.77
C GLY A 23 14.60 -4.54 -1.89
N THR A 24 15.01 -5.57 -1.14
CA THR A 24 14.25 -6.82 -1.06
C THR A 24 12.87 -6.54 -0.46
N SER A 25 11.80 -6.97 -1.15
CA SER A 25 10.43 -6.82 -0.67
C SER A 25 10.27 -7.43 0.71
N CYS A 26 9.60 -6.70 1.60
CA CYS A 26 9.34 -7.14 2.96
C CYS A 26 7.85 -7.17 3.29
N THR A 27 7.49 -7.09 4.56
CA THR A 27 6.11 -7.23 5.03
C THR A 27 5.38 -5.96 4.65
N ASP A 28 4.34 -6.12 3.83
CA ASP A 28 3.46 -5.05 3.39
C ASP A 28 2.75 -4.42 4.61
N ASP A 29 2.70 -3.09 4.66
CA ASP A 29 1.94 -2.33 5.66
C ASP A 29 0.50 -2.02 5.21
N ASP A 30 0.04 -2.67 4.14
CA ASP A 30 -1.26 -2.50 3.48
C ASP A 30 -1.47 -1.07 2.96
N ASN A 31 -0.39 -0.32 2.73
CA ASN A 31 -0.44 1.04 2.22
C ASN A 31 0.09 1.12 0.78
N PRO A 32 -0.78 1.37 -0.22
CA PRO A 32 -0.37 1.42 -1.63
C PRO A 32 0.56 2.61 -1.96
N CYS A 33 0.77 3.53 -1.02
CA CYS A 33 1.65 4.69 -1.17
C CYS A 33 3.01 4.53 -0.49
N THR A 34 3.37 3.32 -0.08
CA THR A 34 4.69 2.96 0.44
C THR A 34 5.26 1.77 -0.33
N THR A 35 6.59 1.68 -0.37
CA THR A 35 7.28 0.47 -0.86
C THR A 35 7.90 -0.27 0.31
N ASP A 36 7.48 -1.49 0.58
CA ASP A 36 8.04 -2.27 1.70
C ASP A 36 9.34 -2.95 1.30
N VAL A 37 10.46 -2.41 1.78
CA VAL A 37 11.78 -2.92 1.46
C VAL A 37 12.70 -3.06 2.65
N CYS A 38 13.54 -4.10 2.63
CA CYS A 38 14.62 -4.26 3.57
C CYS A 38 15.68 -3.17 3.41
N ASN A 39 16.25 -2.73 4.53
CA ASN A 39 17.29 -1.70 4.58
C ASN A 39 18.72 -2.21 4.23
N GLY A 40 18.92 -3.51 4.05
CA GLY A 40 20.24 -4.08 3.74
C GLY A 40 21.27 -4.06 4.87
N THR A 41 20.84 -3.86 6.13
CA THR A 41 21.78 -3.64 7.26
C THR A 41 22.06 -4.91 8.05
N ALA A 42 23.35 -5.30 8.11
CA ALA A 42 23.82 -6.41 8.93
C ALA A 42 23.65 -6.16 10.42
N GLY A 43 23.09 -7.13 11.15
CA GLY A 43 22.90 -7.06 12.61
C GLY A 43 21.76 -6.16 13.08
N ALA A 44 21.15 -5.39 12.17
CA ALA A 44 19.94 -4.59 12.40
C ALA A 44 19.07 -4.54 11.14
N PRO A 45 18.64 -5.71 10.61
CA PRO A 45 17.74 -5.73 9.46
C PRO A 45 16.42 -5.08 9.85
N ALA A 46 15.93 -4.16 9.00
CA ALA A 46 14.64 -3.53 9.18
C ALA A 46 13.89 -3.53 7.86
N CYS A 47 12.59 -3.86 7.94
CA CYS A 47 11.63 -3.54 6.90
C CYS A 47 11.32 -2.04 7.02
N THR A 48 11.45 -1.33 5.91
CA THR A 48 11.20 0.10 5.82
C THR A 48 10.11 0.35 4.81
N HIS A 49 9.35 1.43 5.01
CA HIS A 49 8.19 1.80 4.20
C HIS A 49 8.41 3.21 3.59
N PRO A 50 9.45 3.41 2.75
CA PRO A 50 9.62 4.68 2.04
C PRO A 50 8.36 5.04 1.26
N ASN A 51 7.96 6.31 1.37
CA ASN A 51 6.85 6.85 0.61
C ASN A 51 7.14 6.77 -0.89
N GLU A 52 6.14 6.34 -1.64
CA GLU A 52 6.10 6.49 -3.08
C GLU A 52 6.11 7.97 -3.49
N ALA A 53 6.42 8.23 -4.77
CA ALA A 53 6.40 9.58 -5.29
C ALA A 53 5.01 10.22 -5.19
N ASN A 54 4.97 11.52 -4.86
CA ASN A 54 3.70 12.25 -4.87
C ASN A 54 3.10 12.23 -6.29
N GLY A 55 1.81 11.93 -6.38
CA GLY A 55 1.10 11.76 -7.64
C GLY A 55 1.17 10.35 -8.24
N THR A 56 1.86 9.39 -7.60
CA THR A 56 1.70 7.97 -7.94
C THR A 56 0.24 7.56 -7.75
N THR A 57 -0.32 6.82 -8.72
CA THR A 57 -1.67 6.27 -8.63
C THR A 57 -1.77 5.27 -7.49
N CYS A 58 -2.79 5.42 -6.67
CA CYS A 58 -3.19 4.47 -5.64
C CYS A 58 -4.70 4.24 -5.72
N ASP A 59 -5.24 3.44 -4.80
CA ASP A 59 -6.67 3.18 -4.67
C ASP A 59 -6.98 3.09 -3.17
N ASP A 60 -7.83 3.98 -2.65
CA ASP A 60 -8.26 3.95 -1.25
C ASP A 60 -9.55 3.13 -1.02
N GLY A 61 -10.07 2.51 -2.09
CA GLY A 61 -11.28 1.71 -2.11
C GLY A 61 -12.57 2.51 -2.14
N LEU A 62 -12.51 3.83 -2.34
CA LEU A 62 -13.66 4.73 -2.38
C LEU A 62 -13.78 5.45 -3.73
N PHE A 63 -14.32 4.79 -4.74
CA PHE A 63 -14.49 5.36 -6.07
C PHE A 63 -15.16 6.76 -6.09
N CYS A 64 -16.22 6.98 -5.30
CA CYS A 64 -17.04 8.20 -5.31
C CYS A 64 -16.31 9.46 -4.82
N ASN A 65 -15.10 9.34 -4.28
CA ASN A 65 -14.36 10.45 -3.68
C ASN A 65 -13.42 11.17 -4.67
N GLY A 66 -13.31 10.66 -5.90
CA GLY A 66 -12.49 11.23 -6.97
C GLY A 66 -11.35 10.32 -7.40
N ALA A 67 -10.36 10.92 -8.07
CA ALA A 67 -9.17 10.20 -8.47
C ALA A 67 -8.17 10.15 -7.32
N ASP A 68 -7.64 8.97 -7.08
CA ASP A 68 -6.66 8.68 -6.04
C ASP A 68 -5.23 8.93 -6.46
N SER A 69 -4.46 9.52 -5.56
CA SER A 69 -3.05 9.78 -5.73
C SER A 69 -2.30 9.84 -4.40
N CYS A 70 -1.09 9.31 -4.38
CA CYS A 70 -0.23 9.35 -3.21
C CYS A 70 0.22 10.79 -2.90
N SER A 71 0.11 11.19 -1.64
CA SER A 71 0.65 12.44 -1.14
C SER A 71 1.23 12.24 0.25
N GLY A 72 2.56 12.28 0.35
CA GLY A 72 3.27 12.14 1.62
C GLY A 72 3.13 10.76 2.27
N GLY A 73 3.00 9.70 1.45
CA GLY A 73 2.86 8.32 1.93
C GLY A 73 1.42 7.93 2.27
N VAL A 74 0.43 8.75 1.91
CA VAL A 74 -0.99 8.47 2.13
C VAL A 74 -1.72 8.54 0.80
N CYS A 75 -2.63 7.60 0.54
CA CYS A 75 -3.50 7.67 -0.61
C CYS A 75 -4.54 8.77 -0.38
N THR A 76 -4.57 9.77 -1.27
CA THR A 76 -5.44 10.94 -1.17
C THR A 76 -6.24 11.12 -2.45
N HIS A 77 -7.49 11.52 -2.29
CA HIS A 77 -8.42 11.69 -3.38
C HIS A 77 -8.74 13.16 -3.66
N SER A 78 -9.13 13.46 -4.90
CA SER A 78 -9.72 14.75 -5.22
C SER A 78 -10.69 14.68 -6.39
N GLY A 79 -11.75 15.49 -6.31
CA GLY A 79 -12.77 15.62 -7.34
C GLY A 79 -14.05 14.87 -7.00
N ASP A 80 -14.86 14.66 -8.03
CA ASP A 80 -16.09 13.87 -8.01
C ASP A 80 -16.17 13.19 -9.38
N PRO A 81 -16.07 11.84 -9.46
CA PRO A 81 -16.07 11.14 -10.74
C PRO A 81 -17.41 11.27 -11.47
N CYS A 82 -18.49 11.60 -10.75
CA CYS A 82 -19.85 11.72 -11.26
C CYS A 82 -20.24 13.17 -11.62
N ALA A 83 -19.39 14.15 -11.31
CA ALA A 83 -19.59 15.54 -11.69
C ALA A 83 -19.07 15.82 -13.12
N GLY A 84 -19.97 15.72 -14.12
CA GLY A 84 -19.71 16.25 -15.46
C GLY A 84 -18.72 15.46 -16.32
N GLY A 85 -18.43 14.20 -15.97
CA GLY A 85 -17.71 13.23 -16.82
C GLY A 85 -18.56 12.69 -17.98
N PRO A 86 -18.00 11.84 -18.87
CA PRO A 86 -18.74 11.16 -19.94
C PRO A 86 -19.93 10.34 -19.43
N GLU A 87 -19.90 9.95 -18.16
CA GLU A 87 -20.93 9.18 -17.47
C GLU A 87 -22.08 10.04 -16.93
N CYS A 88 -21.98 11.39 -16.96
CA CYS A 88 -22.91 12.41 -16.47
C CYS A 88 -24.22 11.90 -15.82
N ASN A 89 -24.04 11.26 -14.67
CA ASN A 89 -25.01 10.59 -13.83
C ASN A 89 -24.66 11.04 -12.42
N ASN A 90 -25.50 11.89 -11.83
CA ASN A 90 -25.19 12.70 -10.67
C ASN A 90 -25.40 11.98 -9.32
N SER A 91 -25.69 10.68 -9.35
CA SER A 91 -25.74 9.83 -8.16
C SER A 91 -24.60 8.82 -8.23
N CYS A 92 -23.80 8.75 -7.16
CA CYS A 92 -22.68 7.83 -7.09
C CYS A 92 -23.05 6.56 -6.32
N ASN A 93 -22.64 5.40 -6.84
CA ASN A 93 -22.82 4.10 -6.20
C ASN A 93 -21.47 3.44 -5.93
N GLU A 94 -21.07 3.50 -4.67
CA GLU A 94 -19.79 2.95 -4.21
C GLU A 94 -19.75 1.42 -4.13
N ALA A 95 -20.90 0.77 -4.01
CA ALA A 95 -20.92 -0.69 -3.96
C ALA A 95 -20.59 -1.33 -5.33
N ALA A 96 -20.65 -0.54 -6.40
CA ALA A 96 -20.48 -1.01 -7.76
C ALA A 96 -19.54 -0.10 -8.57
N ASP A 97 -18.81 0.79 -7.90
CA ASP A 97 -17.82 1.72 -8.46
C ASP A 97 -18.31 2.40 -9.75
N ASN A 98 -19.51 3.00 -9.70
CA ASN A 98 -20.09 3.65 -10.87
C ASN A 98 -21.00 4.84 -10.55
N CYS A 99 -21.22 5.64 -11.60
CA CYS A 99 -22.19 6.73 -11.62
C CYS A 99 -23.50 6.26 -12.23
N HIS A 100 -24.61 6.52 -11.55
CA HIS A 100 -25.97 6.20 -11.99
C HIS A 100 -26.92 7.40 -11.83
N THR A 101 -28.04 7.36 -12.53
CA THR A 101 -29.15 8.32 -12.33
C THR A 101 -29.94 8.01 -11.08
#